data_AF-A6N9L4-F1
#
_entry.id   AF-A6N9L4-F1
#
_cell.length_a   1.000
_cell.length_b   1.000
_cell.length_c   1.000
_cell.angle_alpha   90.00
_cell.angle_beta   90.00
_cell.angle_gamma   90.00
#
_symmetry.space_group_name_H-M   'P 1'
#
loop_
_entity.id
_entity.type
_entity.pdbx_description
1 polymer ?
#
loop_
_entity_poly.entity_id
_entity_poly.type
_entity_poly.pdbx_seq_one_letter_code
_entity_poly.pdbx_strand_id
1 'polypeptide(L)'
;MLSLVIFLTGCYFVATVHAACVDGPYSAEKSVFGPGSGKYYLVKSTYPNENDCVYVVPPPKGSQFPAKYPFGFKQSDGTWYSGTGEVNVDGPNILDKDEKYGQTNTTLVYSDYKDCDVGLFHGSVGGPHVELWRHSSADENGDGFKCCKEKFEEELKKQKKESDVKDVGGQKCDYPNTK
;
A
#
# COMPACT_ATOMS: atom_id res chain seq x y z
N MET A 1 -1.38 -17.67 67.61
CA MET A 1 -2.18 -17.40 66.40
C MET A 1 -1.23 -16.80 65.36
N LEU A 2 -0.81 -17.57 64.35
CA LEU A 2 -0.03 -17.04 63.23
C LEU A 2 -1.01 -16.46 62.19
N SER A 3 -0.96 -15.14 61.99
CA SER A 3 -1.67 -14.48 60.89
C SER A 3 -0.90 -14.66 59.59
N LEU A 4 -1.52 -15.35 58.63
CA LEU A 4 -1.04 -15.45 57.25
C LEU A 4 -1.53 -14.22 56.48
N VAL A 5 -0.61 -13.33 56.10
CA VAL A 5 -0.90 -12.19 55.20
C VAL A 5 -0.63 -12.64 53.77
N ILE A 6 -1.69 -12.79 52.97
CA ILE A 6 -1.59 -13.12 51.55
C ILE A 6 -1.42 -11.81 50.76
N PHE A 7 -0.22 -11.57 50.25
CA PHE A 7 0.04 -10.52 49.27
C PHE A 7 -0.39 -11.02 47.87
N LEU A 8 -1.57 -10.61 47.41
CA LEU A 8 -2.00 -10.74 46.02
C LEU A 8 -1.34 -9.63 45.19
N THR A 9 -0.11 -9.85 44.72
CA THR A 9 0.48 -9.04 43.66
C THR A 9 -0.21 -9.41 42.35
N GLY A 10 -1.29 -8.71 42.03
CA GLY A 10 -1.95 -8.81 40.73
C GLY A 10 -1.04 -8.27 39.63
N CYS A 11 -0.37 -9.18 38.90
CA CYS A 11 0.22 -8.85 37.62
C CYS A 11 -0.91 -8.51 36.65
N TYR A 12 -1.22 -7.23 36.51
CA TYR A 12 -1.97 -6.71 35.36
C TYR A 12 -1.09 -6.92 34.12
N PHE A 13 -1.16 -8.12 33.54
CA PHE A 13 -0.76 -8.32 32.16
C PHE A 13 -1.77 -7.55 31.31
N VAL A 14 -1.43 -6.31 30.97
CA VAL A 14 -2.10 -5.58 29.89
C VAL A 14 -1.72 -6.32 28.62
N ALA A 15 -2.53 -7.30 28.24
CA ALA A 15 -2.46 -7.92 26.93
C ALA A 15 -2.88 -6.85 25.91
N THR A 16 -1.91 -6.07 25.45
CA THR A 16 -2.09 -5.25 24.25
C THR A 16 -2.28 -6.22 23.10
N VAL A 17 -3.53 -6.51 22.76
CA VAL A 17 -3.90 -7.21 21.52
C VAL A 17 -3.53 -6.25 20.39
N HIS A 18 -2.29 -6.32 19.93
CA HIS A 18 -1.97 -5.83 18.59
C HIS A 18 -2.75 -6.72 17.64
N ALA A 19 -3.61 -6.12 16.81
CA ALA A 19 -4.26 -6.86 15.75
C ALA A 19 -3.15 -7.51 14.89
N ALA A 20 -3.17 -8.84 14.79
CA ALA A 20 -2.22 -9.56 13.96
C ALA A 20 -2.40 -9.12 12.49
N CYS A 21 -1.28 -9.02 11.76
CA CYS A 21 -1.30 -8.67 10.34
C CYS A 21 -2.10 -9.68 9.53
N VAL A 22 -2.72 -9.23 8.44
CA VAL A 22 -3.55 -10.10 7.58
C VAL A 22 -2.68 -11.11 6.84
N ASP A 23 -3.00 -12.38 7.00
CA ASP A 23 -2.36 -13.47 6.27
C ASP A 23 -2.98 -13.66 4.87
N GLY A 24 -2.14 -14.08 3.92
CA GLY A 24 -2.56 -14.41 2.55
C GLY A 24 -3.29 -15.77 2.43
N PRO A 25 -3.74 -16.14 1.22
CA PRO A 25 -3.50 -15.47 -0.06
C PRO A 25 -4.27 -14.16 -0.22
N TYR A 26 -3.66 -13.19 -0.90
CA TYR A 26 -4.25 -11.86 -1.13
C TYR A 26 -5.09 -11.80 -2.39
N SER A 27 -6.16 -11.02 -2.36
CA SER A 27 -7.07 -10.82 -3.49
C SER A 27 -6.84 -9.45 -4.11
N ALA A 28 -6.39 -9.42 -5.36
CA ALA A 28 -6.23 -8.20 -6.14
C ALA A 28 -7.55 -7.44 -6.29
N GLU A 29 -8.66 -8.15 -6.54
CA GLU A 29 -9.99 -7.54 -6.60
C GLU A 29 -10.34 -6.76 -5.32
N LYS A 30 -10.13 -7.37 -4.15
CA LYS A 30 -10.42 -6.70 -2.87
C LYS A 30 -9.50 -5.51 -2.62
N SER A 31 -8.23 -5.61 -2.98
CA SER A 31 -7.24 -4.53 -2.85
C SER A 31 -7.57 -3.35 -3.77
N VAL A 32 -7.87 -3.61 -5.05
CA VAL A 32 -8.23 -2.58 -6.04
C VAL A 32 -9.44 -1.77 -5.60
N PHE A 33 -10.46 -2.41 -5.02
CA PHE A 33 -11.61 -1.67 -4.49
C PHE A 33 -11.33 -1.02 -3.13
N GLY A 34 -10.46 -1.64 -2.31
CA GLY A 34 -10.10 -1.16 -0.98
C GLY A 34 -11.32 -0.84 -0.11
N PRO A 35 -11.29 0.27 0.66
CA PRO A 35 -12.43 0.70 1.47
C PRO A 35 -13.60 1.26 0.64
N GLY A 36 -13.45 1.39 -0.69
CA GLY A 36 -14.50 1.81 -1.62
C GLY A 36 -14.56 3.30 -1.95
N SER A 37 -13.72 4.12 -1.32
CA SER A 37 -13.53 5.55 -1.65
C SER A 37 -12.16 6.01 -1.16
N GLY A 38 -11.73 7.20 -1.60
CA GLY A 38 -10.44 7.78 -1.24
C GLY A 38 -9.38 7.60 -2.32
N LYS A 39 -8.11 7.63 -1.92
CA LYS A 39 -6.95 7.51 -2.81
C LYS A 39 -5.92 6.59 -2.20
N TYR A 40 -5.11 5.96 -3.04
CA TYR A 40 -3.88 5.31 -2.62
C TYR A 40 -2.69 6.14 -3.09
N TYR A 41 -1.73 6.30 -2.20
CA TYR A 41 -0.51 7.06 -2.40
C TYR A 41 0.67 6.09 -2.38
N LEU A 42 1.53 6.17 -3.39
CA LEU A 42 2.79 5.45 -3.36
C LEU A 42 3.73 6.18 -2.39
N VAL A 43 4.11 5.49 -1.32
CA VAL A 43 4.95 6.05 -0.25
C VAL A 43 6.42 5.75 -0.54
N LYS A 44 6.73 4.50 -0.90
CA LYS A 44 8.09 4.06 -1.20
C LYS A 44 8.08 3.10 -2.37
N SER A 45 9.13 3.13 -3.18
CA SER A 45 9.34 2.19 -4.29
C SER A 45 10.83 1.88 -4.44
N THR A 46 11.17 0.68 -4.92
CA THR A 46 12.52 0.37 -5.41
C THR A 46 12.67 0.56 -6.92
N TYR A 47 11.70 1.20 -7.58
CA TYR A 47 11.83 1.61 -8.97
C TYR A 47 12.59 2.95 -9.04
N PRO A 48 13.81 2.99 -9.61
CA PRO A 48 14.68 4.18 -9.49
C PRO A 48 14.13 5.41 -10.20
N ASN A 49 13.33 5.21 -11.25
CA ASN A 49 12.77 6.30 -12.06
C ASN A 49 11.29 6.55 -11.72
N GLU A 50 10.85 6.19 -10.52
CA GLU A 50 9.48 6.46 -10.10
C GLU A 50 9.21 7.97 -10.07
N ASN A 51 8.02 8.39 -10.49
CA ASN A 51 7.60 9.79 -10.37
C ASN A 51 7.33 10.16 -8.91
N ASP A 52 7.44 11.43 -8.57
CA ASP A 52 7.13 11.87 -7.21
C ASP A 52 5.62 12.01 -7.03
N CYS A 53 5.15 11.80 -5.80
CA CYS A 53 3.75 11.96 -5.40
C CYS A 53 2.77 11.17 -6.26
N VAL A 54 3.09 9.93 -6.61
CA VAL A 54 2.18 9.06 -7.35
C VAL A 54 0.94 8.74 -6.51
N TYR A 55 -0.23 8.84 -7.14
CA TYR A 55 -1.49 8.43 -6.55
C TYR A 55 -2.39 7.73 -7.56
N VAL A 56 -3.26 6.87 -7.04
CA VAL A 56 -4.37 6.25 -7.77
C VAL A 56 -5.68 6.45 -7.02
N VAL A 57 -6.78 6.51 -7.76
CA VAL A 57 -8.14 6.57 -7.21
C VAL A 57 -8.82 5.24 -7.55
N PRO A 58 -9.20 4.42 -6.57
CA PRO A 58 -9.90 3.16 -6.80
C PRO A 58 -11.12 3.32 -7.71
N PRO A 59 -11.38 2.37 -8.62
CA PRO A 59 -12.65 2.34 -9.33
C PRO A 59 -13.80 2.15 -8.32
N PRO A 60 -15.03 2.61 -8.64
CA PRO A 60 -16.18 2.37 -7.79
C PRO A 60 -16.35 0.88 -7.47
N LYS A 61 -16.69 0.57 -6.21
CA LYS A 61 -16.89 -0.82 -5.77
C LYS A 61 -17.94 -1.52 -6.62
N GLY A 62 -17.61 -2.72 -7.10
CA GLY A 62 -18.48 -3.51 -7.97
C GLY A 62 -18.42 -3.14 -9.46
N SER A 63 -17.48 -2.27 -9.86
CA SER A 63 -17.16 -2.07 -11.27
C SER A 63 -16.76 -3.39 -11.94
N GLN A 64 -17.14 -3.55 -13.21
CA GLN A 64 -16.68 -4.69 -14.00
C GLN A 64 -15.25 -4.47 -14.49
N PHE A 65 -14.43 -5.51 -14.47
CA PHE A 65 -13.09 -5.46 -15.04
C PHE A 65 -13.13 -5.78 -16.55
N PRO A 66 -12.30 -5.11 -17.37
CA PRO A 66 -11.37 -4.06 -16.98
C PRO A 66 -12.08 -2.75 -16.59
N ALA A 67 -11.63 -2.13 -15.49
CA ALA A 67 -12.24 -0.93 -14.91
C ALA A 67 -11.33 0.28 -15.10
N LYS A 68 -11.93 1.46 -15.32
CA LYS A 68 -11.15 2.71 -15.43
C LYS A 68 -10.86 3.28 -14.06
N TYR A 69 -9.65 3.79 -13.86
CA TYR A 69 -9.26 4.45 -12.62
C TYR A 69 -8.46 5.74 -12.89
N PRO A 70 -8.78 6.85 -12.22
CA PRO A 70 -7.94 8.05 -12.25
C PRO A 70 -6.59 7.81 -11.56
N PHE A 71 -5.52 8.39 -12.11
CA PHE A 71 -4.21 8.42 -11.47
C PHE A 71 -3.48 9.73 -11.77
N GLY A 72 -2.40 9.97 -11.06
CA GLY A 72 -1.55 11.12 -11.31
C GLY A 72 -0.26 11.10 -10.50
N PHE A 73 0.60 12.07 -10.78
CA PHE A 73 1.88 12.26 -10.11
C PHE A 73 2.38 13.68 -10.35
N LYS A 74 3.36 14.09 -9.55
CA LYS A 74 4.03 15.39 -9.69
C LYS A 74 5.21 15.25 -10.65
N GLN A 75 5.22 16.09 -11.67
CA GLN A 75 6.30 16.17 -12.66
C GLN A 75 7.51 16.92 -12.08
N SER A 76 8.67 16.78 -12.72
CA SER A 76 9.92 17.41 -12.27
C SER A 76 9.90 18.94 -12.28
N ASP A 77 9.05 19.55 -13.10
CA ASP A 77 8.80 21.01 -13.12
C ASP A 77 7.84 21.46 -12.01
N GLY A 78 7.36 20.54 -11.18
CA GLY A 78 6.44 20.77 -10.07
C GLY A 78 4.97 20.78 -10.48
N THR A 79 4.64 20.64 -11.76
CA THR A 79 3.25 20.55 -12.23
C THR A 79 2.66 19.16 -11.99
N TRP A 80 1.33 19.07 -11.99
CA TRP A 80 0.64 17.79 -11.80
C TRP A 80 0.24 17.19 -13.14
N TYR A 81 0.63 15.94 -13.35
CA TYR A 81 0.02 15.09 -14.36
C TYR A 81 -1.21 14.39 -13.78
N SER A 82 -2.25 14.27 -14.59
CA SER A 82 -3.42 13.46 -14.29
C SER A 82 -3.88 12.71 -15.54
N GLY A 83 -4.23 11.46 -15.36
CA GLY A 83 -4.66 10.57 -16.43
C GLY A 83 -5.73 9.59 -15.97
N THR A 84 -6.14 8.72 -16.88
CA THR A 84 -7.03 7.59 -16.60
C THR A 84 -6.37 6.32 -17.11
N GLY A 85 -6.14 5.38 -16.20
CA GLY A 85 -5.68 4.03 -16.51
C GLY A 85 -6.85 3.05 -16.59
N GLU A 86 -6.52 1.83 -16.97
CA GLU A 86 -7.41 0.69 -16.97
C GLU A 86 -6.79 -0.42 -16.11
N VAL A 87 -7.56 -0.95 -15.16
CA VAL A 87 -7.12 -2.03 -14.25
C VAL A 87 -7.92 -3.30 -14.54
N ASN A 88 -7.25 -4.44 -14.51
CA ASN A 88 -7.82 -5.77 -14.46
C ASN A 88 -7.18 -6.56 -13.31
N VAL A 89 -7.75 -7.70 -12.94
CA VAL A 89 -7.28 -8.49 -11.78
C VAL A 89 -7.23 -9.97 -12.10
N ASP A 90 -6.20 -10.65 -11.59
CA ASP A 90 -6.05 -12.11 -11.67
C ASP A 90 -5.36 -12.67 -10.41
N GLY A 91 -6.16 -13.26 -9.51
CA GLY A 91 -5.68 -13.78 -8.24
C GLY A 91 -5.04 -12.68 -7.37
N PRO A 92 -3.74 -12.74 -7.06
CA PRO A 92 -3.01 -11.68 -6.33
C PRO A 92 -2.45 -10.59 -7.25
N ASN A 93 -2.67 -10.65 -8.56
CA ASN A 93 -2.09 -9.73 -9.54
C ASN A 93 -3.07 -8.62 -9.91
N ILE A 94 -2.58 -7.38 -9.81
CA ILE A 94 -3.23 -6.17 -10.33
C ILE A 94 -2.57 -5.85 -11.66
N LEU A 95 -3.36 -5.84 -12.73
CA LEU A 95 -2.88 -5.66 -14.10
C LEU A 95 -3.31 -4.28 -14.58
N ASP A 96 -2.37 -3.35 -14.64
CA ASP A 96 -2.66 -1.97 -15.02
C ASP A 96 -2.22 -1.68 -16.45
N LYS A 97 -2.92 -0.73 -17.08
CA LYS A 97 -2.60 -0.21 -18.40
C LYS A 97 -2.87 1.29 -18.47
N ASP A 98 -1.84 2.07 -18.77
CA ASP A 98 -1.96 3.49 -19.04
C ASP A 98 -0.91 4.00 -20.05
N GLU A 99 -1.04 5.26 -20.48
CA GLU A 99 -0.15 5.87 -21.48
C GLU A 99 1.25 6.21 -20.96
N LYS A 100 1.45 6.30 -19.65
CA LYS A 100 2.71 6.70 -18.99
C LYS A 100 3.55 5.51 -18.56
N TYR A 101 2.96 4.52 -17.90
CA TYR A 101 3.64 3.33 -17.43
C TYR A 101 3.51 2.14 -18.39
N GLY A 102 2.59 2.21 -19.37
CA GLY A 102 2.34 1.12 -20.30
C GLY A 102 1.52 0.02 -19.64
N GLN A 103 1.82 -1.24 -19.95
CA GLN A 103 1.21 -2.40 -19.27
C GLN A 103 2.11 -2.87 -18.13
N THR A 104 1.55 -2.97 -16.94
CA THR A 104 2.26 -3.36 -15.71
C THR A 104 1.49 -4.43 -14.95
N ASN A 105 2.19 -5.12 -14.05
CA ASN A 105 1.64 -6.13 -13.17
C ASN A 105 2.20 -5.94 -11.75
N THR A 106 1.32 -5.71 -10.79
CA THR A 106 1.66 -5.67 -9.37
C THR A 106 1.13 -6.93 -8.69
N THR A 107 2.04 -7.80 -8.25
CA THR A 107 1.67 -8.96 -7.42
C THR A 107 1.64 -8.56 -5.95
N LEU A 108 0.49 -8.71 -5.29
CA LEU A 108 0.35 -8.41 -3.86
C LEU A 108 1.15 -9.37 -2.99
N VAL A 109 1.99 -8.81 -2.12
CA VAL A 109 2.68 -9.54 -1.04
C VAL A 109 2.08 -9.23 0.34
N TYR A 110 1.31 -8.15 0.45
CA TYR A 110 0.46 -7.86 1.59
C TYR A 110 -0.67 -6.91 1.20
N SER A 111 -1.86 -7.12 1.75
CA SER A 111 -2.95 -6.16 1.70
C SER A 111 -3.85 -6.37 2.91
N ASP A 112 -4.19 -5.28 3.61
CA ASP A 112 -5.24 -5.29 4.62
C ASP A 112 -6.60 -4.88 4.04
N TYR A 113 -6.64 -4.57 2.73
CA TYR A 113 -7.78 -4.09 1.96
C TYR A 113 -8.36 -2.76 2.46
N LYS A 114 -7.62 -2.00 3.28
CA LYS A 114 -8.11 -0.79 3.94
C LYS A 114 -7.06 0.30 4.00
N ASP A 115 -5.99 0.10 4.76
CA ASP A 115 -5.04 1.15 5.08
C ASP A 115 -3.86 1.15 4.10
N CYS A 116 -3.49 0.00 3.54
CA CYS A 116 -2.30 -0.10 2.71
C CYS A 116 -2.14 -1.42 1.97
N ASP A 117 -1.24 -1.39 0.99
CA ASP A 117 -0.86 -2.53 0.18
C ASP A 117 0.66 -2.55 0.00
N VAL A 118 1.22 -3.76 -0.09
CA VAL A 118 2.61 -3.97 -0.47
C VAL A 118 2.61 -4.85 -1.72
N GLY A 119 3.25 -4.36 -2.77
CA GLY A 119 3.21 -4.96 -4.09
C GLY A 119 4.59 -5.20 -4.69
N LEU A 120 4.65 -6.18 -5.59
CA LEU A 120 5.78 -6.42 -6.49
C LEU A 120 5.42 -5.94 -7.88
N PHE A 121 5.85 -4.73 -8.20
CA PHE A 121 5.60 -4.06 -9.46
C PHE A 121 6.53 -4.57 -10.56
N HIS A 122 5.94 -4.97 -11.68
CA HIS A 122 6.61 -5.41 -12.89
C HIS A 122 6.08 -4.63 -14.09
N GLY A 123 6.93 -4.35 -15.06
CA GLY A 123 6.49 -3.77 -16.33
C GLY A 123 7.57 -3.80 -17.39
N SER A 124 7.35 -3.03 -18.46
CA SER A 124 8.38 -2.77 -19.49
C SER A 124 9.67 -2.17 -18.91
N VAL A 125 9.58 -1.57 -17.71
CA VAL A 125 10.67 -0.96 -16.96
C VAL A 125 11.49 -1.95 -16.13
N GLY A 126 11.13 -3.24 -16.14
CA GLY A 126 11.75 -4.29 -15.33
C GLY A 126 10.94 -4.66 -14.08
N GLY A 127 11.56 -5.37 -13.14
CA GLY A 127 10.94 -5.79 -11.88
C GLY A 127 11.46 -7.15 -11.37
N PRO A 128 10.96 -7.62 -10.21
CA PRO A 128 9.97 -6.96 -9.34
C PRO A 128 10.56 -5.75 -8.62
N HIS A 129 9.88 -4.61 -8.61
CA HIS A 129 10.16 -3.50 -7.69
C HIS A 129 9.22 -3.58 -6.49
N VAL A 130 9.73 -3.37 -5.29
CA VAL A 130 8.91 -3.43 -4.07
C VAL A 130 8.26 -2.07 -3.86
N GLU A 131 6.95 -2.04 -3.72
CA GLU A 131 6.16 -0.84 -3.53
C GLU A 131 5.37 -0.88 -2.22
N LEU A 132 5.32 0.26 -1.52
CA LEU A 132 4.48 0.48 -0.36
C LEU A 132 3.43 1.55 -0.69
N TRP A 133 2.19 1.11 -0.78
CA TRP A 133 1.03 1.96 -1.01
C TRP A 133 0.30 2.21 0.29
N ARG A 134 -0.25 3.41 0.45
CA ARG A 134 -1.06 3.77 1.60
C ARG A 134 -2.34 4.47 1.19
N HIS A 135 -3.44 4.06 1.78
CA HIS A 135 -4.72 4.71 1.62
C HIS A 135 -4.76 6.08 2.29
N SER A 136 -5.52 7.02 1.72
CA SER A 136 -5.62 8.40 2.17
C SER A 136 -6.20 8.58 3.58
N SER A 137 -6.96 7.61 4.08
CA SER A 137 -7.51 7.63 5.44
C SER A 137 -6.63 6.95 6.48
N ALA A 138 -5.53 6.31 6.06
CA ALA A 138 -4.70 5.53 6.96
C ALA A 138 -3.85 6.42 7.87
N ASP A 139 -3.82 6.09 9.16
CA ASP A 139 -2.90 6.69 10.12
C ASP A 139 -1.49 6.09 9.90
N GLU A 140 -0.49 6.97 9.70
CA GLU A 140 0.91 6.56 9.51
C GLU A 140 1.49 5.83 10.74
N ASN A 141 0.94 6.14 11.91
CA ASN A 141 1.31 5.53 13.19
C ASN A 141 0.32 4.47 13.66
N GLY A 142 -0.74 4.21 12.88
CA GLY A 142 -1.75 3.21 13.19
C GLY A 142 -1.24 1.77 13.01
N ASP A 143 -1.86 0.85 13.74
CA ASP A 143 -1.51 -0.58 13.70
C ASP A 143 -1.69 -1.19 12.30
N GLY A 144 -2.69 -0.74 11.53
CA GLY A 144 -2.92 -1.21 10.15
C GLY A 144 -1.74 -0.90 9.23
N PHE A 145 -1.25 0.34 9.25
CA PHE A 145 -0.10 0.73 8.43
C PHE A 145 1.23 0.14 8.92
N LYS A 146 1.35 -0.16 10.23
CA LYS A 146 2.53 -0.84 10.79
C LYS A 146 2.80 -2.18 10.11
N CYS A 147 1.76 -2.98 9.88
CA CYS A 147 1.90 -4.25 9.18
C CYS A 147 2.44 -4.10 7.75
N CYS A 148 1.99 -3.09 7.00
CA CYS A 148 2.54 -2.85 5.65
C CYS A 148 4.00 -2.42 5.69
N LYS A 149 4.41 -1.60 6.66
CA LYS A 149 5.82 -1.23 6.83
C LYS A 149 6.69 -2.47 7.11
N GLU A 150 6.23 -3.34 8.01
CA GLU A 150 6.94 -4.59 8.34
C GLU A 150 7.03 -5.51 7.10
N LYS A 151 5.93 -5.71 6.38
CA LYS A 151 5.90 -6.56 5.17
C LYS A 151 6.71 -6.00 4.02
N PHE A 152 6.75 -4.68 3.87
CA PHE A 152 7.63 -4.00 2.93
C PHE A 152 9.11 -4.25 3.28
N GLU A 153 9.51 -4.09 4.54
CA GLU A 153 10.88 -4.36 4.98
C GLU A 153 11.29 -5.84 4.85
N GLU A 154 10.38 -6.76 5.15
CA GLU A 154 10.58 -8.20 4.95
C GLU A 154 10.85 -8.51 3.47
N GLU A 155 10.06 -7.95 2.56
CA GLU A 155 10.22 -8.20 1.13
C GLU A 155 11.49 -7.54 0.57
N LEU A 156 11.87 -6.35 1.06
CA LEU A 156 13.15 -5.73 0.72
C LEU A 156 14.34 -6.63 1.10
N LYS A 157 14.35 -7.16 2.33
CA LYS A 157 15.41 -8.07 2.82
C LYS A 157 15.47 -9.36 2.00
N LYS A 158 14.30 -9.93 1.69
CA LYS A 158 14.18 -11.13 0.87
C LYS A 158 14.79 -10.93 -0.53
N GLN A 159 14.63 -9.73 -1.10
CA GLN A 159 15.17 -9.39 -2.42
C GLN A 159 16.55 -8.73 -2.41
N LYS A 160 17.09 -8.39 -1.23
CA LYS A 160 18.33 -7.65 -1.04
C LYS A 160 18.31 -6.26 -1.72
N LYS A 161 17.18 -5.54 -1.59
CA LYS A 161 16.92 -4.24 -2.23
C LYS A 161 16.81 -3.08 -1.25
N GLU A 162 17.27 -3.25 -0.01
CA GLU A 162 17.16 -2.24 1.04
C GLU A 162 17.85 -0.91 0.64
N SER A 163 18.93 -0.97 -0.16
CA SER A 163 19.65 0.20 -0.66
C SER A 163 18.94 0.94 -1.80
N ASP A 164 17.94 0.32 -2.42
CA ASP A 164 17.33 0.81 -3.67
C ASP A 164 16.05 1.61 -3.41
N VAL A 165 15.69 1.78 -2.15
CA VAL A 165 14.43 2.40 -1.73
C VAL A 165 14.46 3.91 -1.99
N LYS A 166 13.55 4.36 -2.83
CA LYS A 166 13.21 5.76 -3.04
C LYS A 166 11.97 6.13 -2.21
N ASP A 167 12.02 7.29 -1.54
CA ASP A 167 10.82 7.94 -0.98
C ASP A 167 10.08 8.64 -2.12
N VAL A 168 8.82 8.25 -2.35
CA VAL A 168 8.00 8.76 -3.45
C VAL A 168 7.15 9.95 -3.00
N GLY A 169 6.94 10.14 -1.70
CA GLY A 169 6.40 11.38 -1.18
C GLY A 169 5.07 11.28 -0.43
N GLY A 170 4.34 10.16 -0.45
CA GLY A 170 3.22 9.86 0.47
C GLY A 170 2.46 11.08 1.02
N GLN A 171 2.29 11.24 2.34
CA GLN A 171 1.60 12.41 2.93
C GLN A 171 2.35 13.74 2.83
N LYS A 172 3.61 13.75 2.38
CA LYS A 172 4.40 14.98 2.21
C LYS A 172 3.99 15.76 0.96
N CYS A 173 3.14 15.16 0.13
CA CYS A 173 2.64 15.74 -1.11
C CYS A 173 1.30 16.44 -0.92
N ASP A 174 1.19 17.65 -1.46
CA ASP A 174 -0.08 18.38 -1.58
C ASP A 174 -0.86 17.87 -2.81
N TYR A 175 -1.51 16.70 -2.67
CA TYR A 175 -2.23 16.07 -3.77
C TYR A 175 -3.41 16.91 -4.28
N PRO A 176 -3.67 16.92 -5.60
CA PRO A 176 -4.80 17.63 -6.16
C PRO A 176 -6.11 17.03 -5.66
N ASN A 177 -7.03 17.89 -5.22
CA ASN A 177 -8.41 17.50 -4.92
C ASN A 177 -9.11 17.17 -6.24
N THR A 178 -9.37 15.88 -6.46
CA THR A 178 -10.28 15.42 -7.52
C THR A 178 -11.69 15.68 -6.98
N LYS A 179 -12.30 16.78 -7.44
CA LYS A 179 -13.70 17.10 -7.18
C LYS A 179 -14.62 16.00 -7.73
#